data_AF-A0A4P7YWQ3-F1
#
_entry.id   AF-A0A4P7YWQ3-F1
#
_cell.length_a   1.000
_cell.length_b   1.000
_cell.length_c   1.000
_cell.angle_alpha   90.00
_cell.angle_beta   90.00
_cell.angle_gamma   90.00
#
_symmetry.space_group_name_H-M   'P 1'
#
loop_
_entity.id
_entity.type
_entity.pdbx_description
1 polymer ?
#
loop_
_entity_poly.entity_id
_entity_poly.type
_entity_poly.pdbx_seq_one_letter_code
_entity_poly.pdbx_strand_id
1 'polypeptide(L)'
;MRVPVHYRWGFAALVFLPSAGAAQSPAAPPTALLPGAPVLELPVRCRIGAECFVQNYVDADPGPGMQDFACGRLTYDGHKGTDFRLPDLEAMRRGVAVVAAAPGTVARVRDGMEDVSIRQSGGAPAGREAGNAVVVDHGNGWETQYSHLKRGSIAVRPGDRVEAGTPLAEVGLSGNTEFPHVDFGIRHDGHTLDPYTGKEAGTGEAPSCAVDQGAADHEDAPMPAGTLWSDTARRTLAYRPSALLGAGLAPEAPKAEVARDGGYGGKPLPANAPTLGVWAELMGGRKGDRVTLEVTGPDGRRLSRNEGAVPRPLAVLFFGTEVKKQAAGSWPPGPYRVTVTLRHGDETVFREERRVELR
;
A
#
# COMPACT_ATOMS: atom_id res chain seq x y z
N MET A 1 27.22 -55.55 -69.51
CA MET A 1 26.03 -54.77 -69.12
C MET A 1 26.34 -53.99 -67.85
N ARG A 2 26.52 -52.68 -67.96
CA ARG A 2 26.68 -51.75 -66.83
C ARG A 2 25.73 -50.58 -67.10
N VAL A 3 24.74 -50.39 -66.23
CA VAL A 3 23.77 -49.30 -66.28
C VAL A 3 24.39 -48.09 -65.56
N PRO A 4 24.40 -46.88 -66.16
CA PRO A 4 24.91 -45.69 -65.50
C PRO A 4 23.80 -45.02 -64.66
N VAL A 5 24.13 -44.63 -63.43
CA VAL A 5 23.29 -43.74 -62.61
C VAL A 5 23.92 -42.35 -62.65
N HIS A 6 23.24 -41.42 -63.33
CA HIS A 6 23.56 -40.00 -63.34
C HIS A 6 22.76 -39.29 -62.23
N TYR A 7 23.44 -38.70 -61.24
CA TYR A 7 22.84 -37.75 -60.32
C TYR A 7 22.98 -36.32 -60.89
N ARG A 8 21.85 -35.69 -61.22
CA ARG A 8 21.76 -34.27 -61.60
C ARG A 8 21.71 -33.42 -60.32
N TRP A 9 22.63 -32.47 -60.20
CA TRP A 9 22.57 -31.40 -59.22
C TRP A 9 21.66 -30.29 -59.75
N GLY A 10 20.53 -30.05 -59.10
CA GLY A 10 19.65 -28.91 -59.37
C GLY A 10 19.99 -27.77 -58.41
N PHE A 11 20.42 -26.63 -58.94
CA PHE A 11 20.52 -25.37 -58.21
C PHE A 11 19.12 -24.76 -58.09
N ALA A 12 18.61 -24.62 -56.85
CA ALA A 12 17.42 -23.83 -56.56
C ALA A 12 17.84 -22.39 -56.27
N ALA A 13 17.38 -21.44 -57.09
CA ALA A 13 17.55 -20.01 -56.84
C ALA A 13 16.53 -19.56 -55.78
N LEU A 14 17.03 -19.11 -54.62
CA LEU A 14 16.22 -18.44 -53.60
C LEU A 14 15.95 -16.99 -54.03
N VAL A 15 14.70 -16.70 -54.35
CA VAL A 15 14.19 -15.34 -54.53
C VAL A 15 13.87 -14.77 -53.14
N PHE A 16 14.61 -13.75 -52.71
CA PHE A 16 14.27 -12.96 -51.52
C PHE A 16 13.11 -12.01 -51.86
N LEU A 17 11.95 -12.25 -51.25
CA LEU A 17 10.87 -11.26 -51.20
C LEU A 17 11.16 -10.29 -50.03
N PRO A 18 11.15 -8.96 -50.25
CA PRO A 18 11.29 -8.01 -49.17
C PRO A 18 10.07 -8.10 -48.23
N SER A 19 10.34 -8.33 -46.95
CA SER A 19 9.33 -8.32 -45.89
C SER A 19 8.75 -6.92 -45.77
N ALA A 20 7.45 -6.76 -46.00
CA ALA A 20 6.73 -5.54 -45.67
C ALA A 20 6.86 -5.31 -44.15
N GLY A 21 7.58 -4.26 -43.76
CA GLY A 21 7.67 -3.83 -42.37
C GLY A 21 6.27 -3.48 -41.88
N ALA A 22 5.82 -4.15 -40.82
CA ALA A 22 4.63 -3.76 -40.10
C ALA A 22 4.85 -2.33 -39.58
N ALA A 23 4.09 -1.38 -40.12
CA ALA A 23 4.05 -0.03 -39.59
C ALA A 23 3.57 -0.11 -38.13
N GLN A 24 4.43 0.25 -37.19
CA GLN A 24 4.02 0.47 -35.81
C GLN A 24 3.04 1.64 -35.83
N SER A 25 1.82 1.40 -35.37
CA SER A 25 0.86 2.47 -35.11
C SER A 25 1.52 3.50 -34.18
N PRO A 26 1.37 4.82 -34.45
CA PRO A 26 1.86 5.83 -33.52
C PRO A 26 1.19 5.60 -32.16
N ALA A 27 1.99 5.61 -31.10
CA ALA A 27 1.49 5.61 -29.73
C ALA A 27 0.47 6.75 -29.59
N ALA A 28 -0.70 6.44 -29.01
CA ALA A 28 -1.69 7.46 -28.70
C ALA A 28 -1.02 8.58 -27.87
N PRO A 29 -1.33 9.86 -28.14
CA PRO A 29 -0.81 10.94 -27.31
C PRO A 29 -1.20 10.69 -25.85
N PRO A 30 -0.34 11.03 -24.87
CA PRO A 30 -0.70 10.93 -23.47
C PRO A 30 -2.00 11.70 -23.26
N THR A 31 -3.01 11.05 -22.69
CA THR A 31 -4.28 11.70 -22.35
C THR A 31 -3.95 12.94 -21.53
N ALA A 32 -4.19 14.12 -22.11
CA ALA A 32 -3.97 15.37 -21.40
C ALA A 32 -4.84 15.38 -20.14
N LEU A 33 -4.27 15.80 -19.02
CA LEU A 33 -5.02 16.03 -17.79
C LEU A 33 -6.23 16.92 -18.09
N LEU A 34 -7.34 16.66 -17.41
CA LEU A 34 -8.53 17.49 -17.51
C LEU A 34 -8.16 18.97 -17.28
N PRO A 35 -8.68 19.90 -18.08
CA PRO A 35 -8.33 21.32 -17.94
C PRO A 35 -8.54 21.82 -16.51
N GLY A 36 -7.51 22.46 -15.95
CA GLY A 36 -7.58 23.01 -14.59
C GLY A 36 -7.44 21.99 -13.46
N ALA A 37 -7.14 20.72 -13.76
CA ALA A 37 -6.89 19.71 -12.74
C ALA A 37 -5.71 20.10 -11.82
N PRO A 38 -5.84 19.93 -10.49
CA PRO A 38 -4.75 20.21 -9.57
C PRO A 38 -3.63 19.18 -9.74
N VAL A 39 -2.38 19.65 -9.60
CA VAL A 39 -1.22 18.77 -9.44
C VAL A 39 -1.09 18.41 -7.96
N LEU A 40 -1.16 17.12 -7.65
CA LEU A 40 -1.22 16.61 -6.29
C LEU A 40 0.17 16.23 -5.75
N GLU A 41 0.50 16.74 -4.58
CA GLU A 41 1.60 16.28 -3.72
C GLU A 41 1.10 15.28 -2.67
N LEU A 42 2.03 14.60 -1.99
CA LEU A 42 1.69 13.61 -0.96
C LEU A 42 0.82 14.23 0.16
N PRO A 43 -0.37 13.67 0.48
CA PRO A 43 -1.30 14.24 1.46
C PRO A 43 -0.92 13.95 2.92
N VAL A 44 0.23 13.34 3.17
CA VAL A 44 0.67 12.88 4.48
C VAL A 44 2.18 13.03 4.65
N ARG A 45 2.64 13.45 5.84
CA ARG A 45 4.08 13.60 6.15
C ARG A 45 4.65 12.33 6.78
N CYS A 46 4.88 11.32 5.95
CA CYS A 46 5.53 10.07 6.34
C CYS A 46 6.30 9.48 5.15
N ARG A 47 7.31 8.65 5.44
CA ARG A 47 8.00 7.88 4.39
C ARG A 47 7.15 6.69 3.98
N ILE A 48 6.58 6.77 2.77
CA ILE A 48 5.81 5.68 2.16
C ILE A 48 6.67 4.43 2.07
N GLY A 49 6.12 3.30 2.51
CA GLY A 49 6.79 2.01 2.54
C GLY A 49 7.63 1.73 3.77
N ALA A 50 7.76 2.68 4.71
CA ALA A 50 8.53 2.50 5.94
C ALA A 50 7.78 2.98 7.18
N GLU A 51 7.15 4.15 7.12
CA GLU A 51 6.41 4.78 8.23
C GLU A 51 4.90 4.78 7.99
N CYS A 52 4.50 4.68 6.73
CA CYS A 52 3.12 4.57 6.29
C CYS A 52 3.06 3.83 4.95
N PHE A 53 1.87 3.38 4.57
CA PHE A 53 1.69 2.50 3.42
C PHE A 53 0.41 2.88 2.69
N VAL A 54 0.42 2.86 1.36
CA VAL A 54 -0.83 2.89 0.60
C VAL A 54 -1.47 1.52 0.72
N GLN A 55 -2.55 1.40 1.48
CA GLN A 55 -3.20 0.12 1.71
C GLN A 55 -4.34 -0.16 0.73
N ASN A 56 -5.20 0.83 0.49
CA ASN A 56 -6.29 0.74 -0.46
C ASN A 56 -6.19 1.86 -1.47
N TYR A 57 -6.53 1.57 -2.71
CA TYR A 57 -6.66 2.51 -3.83
C TYR A 57 -8.14 2.65 -4.20
N VAL A 58 -8.46 3.61 -5.06
CA VAL A 58 -9.82 3.80 -5.56
C VAL A 58 -10.27 2.53 -6.27
N ASP A 59 -11.53 2.14 -6.06
CA ASP A 59 -12.14 1.04 -6.79
C ASP A 59 -12.46 1.48 -8.22
N ALA A 60 -11.71 0.94 -9.16
CA ALA A 60 -11.85 1.26 -10.57
C ALA A 60 -12.98 0.47 -11.25
N ASP A 61 -13.44 -0.64 -10.66
CA ASP A 61 -14.50 -1.50 -11.21
C ASP A 61 -15.50 -1.96 -10.13
N PRO A 62 -16.36 -1.05 -9.63
CA PRO A 62 -17.29 -1.37 -8.54
C PRO A 62 -18.19 -2.56 -8.81
N GLY A 63 -18.31 -3.42 -7.80
CA GLY A 63 -19.05 -4.67 -7.81
C GLY A 63 -18.18 -5.88 -7.43
N PRO A 64 -18.65 -7.11 -7.70
CA PRO A 64 -17.94 -8.33 -7.33
C PRO A 64 -16.56 -8.51 -7.99
N GLY A 65 -16.25 -7.71 -9.02
CA GLY A 65 -15.00 -7.69 -9.75
C GLY A 65 -14.03 -6.57 -9.34
N MET A 66 -14.29 -5.91 -8.20
CA MET A 66 -13.53 -4.76 -7.69
C MET A 66 -12.02 -4.91 -7.87
N GLN A 67 -11.43 -3.88 -8.46
CA GLN A 67 -10.03 -3.84 -8.84
C GLN A 67 -9.51 -2.42 -8.67
N ASP A 68 -8.26 -2.29 -8.22
CA ASP A 68 -7.57 -1.01 -8.25
C ASP A 68 -7.07 -0.66 -9.66
N PHE A 69 -6.53 0.55 -9.85
CA PHE A 69 -6.03 1.00 -11.16
C PHE A 69 -4.96 0.10 -11.79
N ALA A 70 -4.26 -0.70 -10.99
CA ALA A 70 -3.24 -1.64 -11.44
C ALA A 70 -3.83 -3.04 -11.68
N CYS A 71 -5.16 -3.18 -11.68
CA CYS A 71 -5.88 -4.45 -11.72
C CYS A 71 -5.49 -5.38 -10.57
N GLY A 72 -5.04 -4.77 -9.48
CA GLY A 72 -4.79 -5.40 -8.21
C GLY A 72 -6.07 -5.48 -7.38
N ARG A 73 -5.86 -5.90 -6.14
CA ARG A 73 -6.92 -6.18 -5.16
C ARG A 73 -6.80 -5.32 -3.91
N LEU A 74 -5.96 -4.30 -3.95
CA LEU A 74 -5.76 -3.39 -2.83
C LEU A 74 -6.87 -2.34 -2.87
N THR A 75 -8.11 -2.80 -2.77
CA THR A 75 -9.33 -1.99 -2.75
C THR A 75 -10.47 -2.84 -2.16
N TYR A 76 -11.65 -2.24 -2.03
CA TYR A 76 -12.89 -2.93 -1.70
C TYR A 76 -14.04 -2.27 -2.47
N ASP A 77 -15.14 -3.00 -2.61
CA ASP A 77 -16.29 -2.58 -3.42
C ASP A 77 -16.79 -1.17 -3.04
N GLY A 78 -16.71 -0.26 -4.00
CA GLY A 78 -17.15 1.13 -3.88
C GLY A 78 -16.20 2.04 -3.10
N HIS A 79 -14.93 1.67 -2.93
CA HIS A 79 -13.92 2.54 -2.32
C HIS A 79 -13.63 3.78 -3.20
N LYS A 80 -13.65 4.98 -2.60
CA LYS A 80 -13.64 6.28 -3.31
C LYS A 80 -12.38 7.11 -3.10
N GLY A 81 -11.37 6.57 -2.41
CA GLY A 81 -10.15 7.29 -2.10
C GLY A 81 -8.92 6.40 -2.10
N THR A 82 -7.83 6.95 -1.60
CA THR A 82 -6.56 6.26 -1.38
C THR A 82 -6.22 6.30 0.10
N ASP A 83 -6.04 5.12 0.70
CA ASP A 83 -5.78 4.97 2.14
C ASP A 83 -4.29 4.98 2.43
N PHE A 84 -3.83 6.04 3.11
CA PHE A 84 -2.48 6.13 3.65
C PHE A 84 -2.48 5.66 5.10
N ARG A 85 -2.16 4.38 5.28
CA ARG A 85 -2.17 3.67 6.55
C ARG A 85 -0.91 3.91 7.38
N LEU A 86 -1.08 4.04 8.69
CA LEU A 86 -0.02 3.88 9.69
C LEU A 86 0.12 2.42 10.17
N PRO A 87 1.31 1.98 10.61
CA PRO A 87 1.52 0.61 11.04
C PRO A 87 0.67 0.22 12.25
N ASP A 88 0.48 1.12 13.20
CA ASP A 88 -0.16 0.85 14.49
C ASP A 88 -0.75 2.13 15.14
N LEU A 89 -1.50 1.95 16.23
CA LEU A 89 -2.08 3.05 17.01
C LEU A 89 -1.02 3.86 17.77
N GLU A 90 0.19 3.32 17.99
CA GLU A 90 1.26 4.10 18.62
C GLU A 90 1.78 5.18 17.67
N ALA A 91 1.95 4.87 16.38
CA ALA A 91 2.26 5.84 15.34
C ALA A 91 1.20 6.94 15.25
N MET A 92 -0.09 6.58 15.31
CA MET A 92 -1.19 7.54 15.36
C MET A 92 -1.11 8.45 16.61
N ARG A 93 -0.82 7.87 17.77
CA ARG A 93 -0.67 8.62 19.03
C ARG A 93 0.52 9.59 19.01
N ARG A 94 1.63 9.21 18.37
CA ARG A 94 2.79 10.11 18.16
C ARG A 94 2.47 11.30 17.25
N GLY A 95 1.41 11.20 16.44
CA GLY A 95 0.96 12.24 15.52
C GLY A 95 1.70 12.15 14.18
N VAL A 96 0.94 11.97 13.10
CA VAL A 96 1.45 12.02 11.73
C VAL A 96 0.61 13.04 10.98
N ALA A 97 1.25 14.10 10.49
CA ALA A 97 0.54 15.21 9.87
C ALA A 97 -0.08 14.80 8.53
N VAL A 98 -1.36 15.12 8.37
CA VAL A 98 -2.07 15.20 7.09
C VAL A 98 -1.92 16.62 6.56
N VAL A 99 -1.55 16.75 5.30
CA VAL A 99 -1.25 18.02 4.64
C VAL A 99 -2.05 18.19 3.36
N ALA A 100 -2.30 19.44 2.97
CA ALA A 100 -2.94 19.72 1.70
C ALA A 100 -2.10 19.18 0.54
N ALA A 101 -2.72 18.39 -0.34
CA ALA A 101 -2.07 17.83 -1.53
C ALA A 101 -1.86 18.90 -2.62
N ALA A 102 -2.69 19.94 -2.67
CA ALA A 102 -2.59 21.02 -3.64
C ALA A 102 -3.07 22.36 -3.04
N PRO A 103 -2.68 23.50 -3.63
CA PRO A 103 -3.18 24.81 -3.20
C PRO A 103 -4.70 24.93 -3.35
N GLY A 104 -5.36 25.63 -2.43
CA GLY A 104 -6.81 25.81 -2.48
C GLY A 104 -7.36 26.58 -1.29
N THR A 105 -8.68 26.56 -1.15
CA THR A 105 -9.41 27.14 -0.01
C THR A 105 -10.12 26.04 0.76
N VAL A 106 -9.98 26.01 2.07
CA VAL A 106 -10.70 25.05 2.91
C VAL A 106 -12.20 25.34 2.79
N ALA A 107 -12.96 24.39 2.24
CA ALA A 107 -14.38 24.54 1.99
C ALA A 107 -15.21 24.06 3.19
N ARG A 108 -14.85 22.90 3.75
CA ARG A 108 -15.65 22.21 4.78
C ARG A 108 -14.76 21.51 5.78
N VAL A 109 -15.20 21.47 7.03
CA VAL A 109 -14.52 20.79 8.14
C VAL A 109 -15.56 20.06 8.98
N ARG A 110 -15.22 18.86 9.45
CA ARG A 110 -15.93 18.14 10.52
C ARG A 110 -14.92 17.61 11.51
N ASP A 111 -15.14 17.88 12.80
CA ASP A 111 -14.32 17.38 13.91
C ASP A 111 -15.19 16.89 15.07
N GLY A 112 -14.57 16.26 16.07
CA GLY A 112 -15.18 15.83 17.33
C GLY A 112 -15.59 14.36 17.39
N MET A 113 -15.48 13.62 16.29
CA MET A 113 -15.76 12.17 16.28
C MET A 113 -14.63 11.39 16.93
N GLU A 114 -14.98 10.39 17.74
CA GLU A 114 -14.02 9.51 18.42
C GLU A 114 -13.12 8.76 17.44
N ASP A 115 -11.85 8.59 17.84
CA ASP A 115 -10.90 7.69 17.19
C ASP A 115 -11.16 6.26 17.68
N VAL A 116 -12.12 5.58 17.06
CA VAL A 116 -12.56 4.23 17.44
C VAL A 116 -12.78 3.37 16.20
N SER A 117 -12.20 2.17 16.21
CA SER A 117 -12.39 1.22 15.14
C SER A 117 -13.83 0.71 15.09
N ILE A 118 -14.36 0.51 13.88
CA ILE A 118 -15.68 -0.13 13.69
C ILE A 118 -15.77 -1.55 14.23
N ARG A 119 -14.62 -2.23 14.40
CA ARG A 119 -14.55 -3.54 15.05
C ARG A 119 -14.84 -3.46 16.55
N GLN A 120 -14.60 -2.30 17.15
CA GLN A 120 -14.87 -2.02 18.56
C GLN A 120 -16.24 -1.38 18.76
N SER A 121 -16.65 -0.45 17.87
CA SER A 121 -17.96 0.21 17.96
C SER A 121 -19.12 -0.63 17.41
N GLY A 122 -18.84 -1.71 16.67
CA GLY A 122 -19.85 -2.60 16.09
C GLY A 122 -20.38 -2.17 14.72
N GLY A 123 -19.77 -1.17 14.08
CA GLY A 123 -20.12 -0.73 12.72
C GLY A 123 -19.80 0.73 12.44
N ALA A 124 -19.94 1.11 11.17
CA ALA A 124 -19.76 2.49 10.71
C ALA A 124 -20.83 3.43 11.29
N PRO A 125 -20.47 4.66 11.68
CA PRO A 125 -21.45 5.65 12.11
C PRO A 125 -22.23 6.17 10.90
N ALA A 126 -23.54 5.91 10.86
CA ALA A 126 -24.41 6.24 9.74
C ALA A 126 -24.41 7.74 9.40
N GLY A 127 -24.18 8.08 8.12
CA GLY A 127 -24.10 9.45 7.61
C GLY A 127 -22.84 10.21 8.05
N ARG A 128 -21.90 9.51 8.67
CA ARG A 128 -20.65 10.04 9.23
C ARG A 128 -19.47 9.12 8.91
N GLU A 129 -19.57 8.35 7.84
CA GLU A 129 -18.61 7.33 7.42
C GLU A 129 -17.22 7.94 7.23
N ALA A 130 -17.11 9.16 6.70
CA ALA A 130 -15.82 9.85 6.54
C ALA A 130 -15.17 10.35 7.85
N GLY A 131 -15.81 10.18 9.02
CA GLY A 131 -15.21 10.58 10.30
C GLY A 131 -14.94 12.08 10.42
N ASN A 132 -13.90 12.49 11.14
CA ASN A 132 -13.40 13.86 11.07
C ASN A 132 -12.76 14.07 9.69
N ALA A 133 -13.03 15.20 9.05
CA ALA A 133 -12.62 15.43 7.68
C ALA A 133 -12.39 16.92 7.35
N VAL A 134 -11.51 17.16 6.39
CA VAL A 134 -11.30 18.46 5.74
C VAL A 134 -11.58 18.30 4.26
N VAL A 135 -12.25 19.28 3.65
CA VAL A 135 -12.36 19.41 2.19
C VAL A 135 -11.70 20.70 1.75
N VAL A 136 -10.85 20.62 0.74
CA VAL A 136 -10.19 21.77 0.09
C VAL A 136 -10.75 21.91 -1.32
N ASP A 137 -11.26 23.11 -1.63
CA ASP A 137 -11.70 23.53 -2.96
C ASP A 137 -10.52 24.13 -3.72
N HIS A 138 -10.26 23.61 -4.91
CA HIS A 138 -9.17 24.02 -5.81
C HIS A 138 -9.65 24.94 -6.94
N GLY A 139 -10.95 25.26 -6.98
CA GLY A 139 -11.60 26.00 -8.05
C GLY A 139 -12.01 25.10 -9.22
N ASN A 140 -12.87 25.65 -10.09
CA ASN A 140 -13.38 24.97 -11.29
C ASN A 140 -13.95 23.57 -11.02
N GLY A 141 -14.65 23.39 -9.90
CA GLY A 141 -15.29 22.12 -9.55
C GLY A 141 -14.37 21.07 -8.91
N TRP A 142 -13.07 21.34 -8.75
CA TRP A 142 -12.11 20.41 -8.15
C TRP A 142 -12.10 20.50 -6.63
N GLU A 143 -12.25 19.36 -5.96
CA GLU A 143 -12.15 19.26 -4.51
C GLU A 143 -11.27 18.07 -4.09
N THR A 144 -10.45 18.23 -3.07
CA THR A 144 -9.84 17.11 -2.34
C THR A 144 -10.47 16.96 -0.95
N GLN A 145 -10.64 15.71 -0.52
CA GLN A 145 -11.15 15.37 0.80
C GLN A 145 -10.13 14.52 1.54
N TYR A 146 -9.94 14.83 2.82
CA TYR A 146 -9.06 14.14 3.76
C TYR A 146 -9.95 13.62 4.89
N SER A 147 -10.25 12.33 4.89
CA SER A 147 -11.19 11.69 5.83
C SER A 147 -10.44 10.99 6.97
N HIS A 148 -11.19 10.52 7.97
CA HIS A 148 -10.69 9.69 9.08
C HIS A 148 -9.65 10.38 9.98
N LEU A 149 -9.70 11.71 10.03
CA LEU A 149 -8.73 12.52 10.76
C LEU A 149 -8.85 12.31 12.28
N LYS A 150 -7.75 12.54 12.99
CA LYS A 150 -7.68 12.38 14.44
C LYS A 150 -8.54 13.42 15.14
N ARG A 151 -9.29 13.00 16.15
CA ARG A 151 -10.18 13.89 16.89
C ARG A 151 -9.42 15.08 17.48
N GLY A 152 -9.91 16.29 17.21
CA GLY A 152 -9.35 17.52 17.76
C GLY A 152 -8.03 17.94 17.14
N SER A 153 -7.61 17.32 16.03
CA SER A 153 -6.33 17.63 15.37
C SER A 153 -6.44 18.63 14.23
N ILE A 154 -7.66 18.99 13.80
CA ILE A 154 -7.86 19.86 12.64
C ILE A 154 -7.39 21.29 12.97
N ALA A 155 -6.40 21.77 12.22
CA ALA A 155 -5.72 23.03 12.45
C ALA A 155 -6.22 24.19 11.57
N VAL A 156 -7.17 23.92 10.68
CA VAL A 156 -7.70 24.87 9.68
C VAL A 156 -9.21 25.07 9.83
N ARG A 157 -9.72 26.13 9.21
CA ARG A 157 -11.14 26.51 9.23
C ARG A 157 -11.66 26.80 7.82
N PRO A 158 -12.97 26.67 7.57
CA PRO A 158 -13.56 27.10 6.31
C PRO A 158 -13.19 28.54 5.95
N GLY A 159 -12.73 28.75 4.72
CA GLY A 159 -12.25 30.04 4.20
C GLY A 159 -10.73 30.22 4.25
N ASP A 160 -9.99 29.39 4.99
CA ASP A 160 -8.52 29.46 5.00
C ASP A 160 -7.94 29.09 3.64
N ARG A 161 -6.96 29.86 3.17
CA ARG A 161 -6.15 29.50 1.99
C ARG A 161 -5.00 28.61 2.42
N VAL A 162 -4.77 27.54 1.68
CA VAL A 162 -3.71 26.56 1.92
C VAL A 162 -2.87 26.39 0.66
N GLU A 163 -1.58 26.20 0.86
CA GLU A 163 -0.65 25.73 -0.18
C GLU A 163 -0.43 24.22 -0.04
N ALA A 164 0.09 23.56 -1.07
CA ALA A 164 0.54 22.17 -0.97
C ALA A 164 1.53 22.01 0.20
N GLY A 165 1.33 20.99 1.04
CA GLY A 165 2.12 20.74 2.24
C GLY A 165 1.67 21.49 3.50
N THR A 166 0.68 22.39 3.42
CA THR A 166 0.11 23.06 4.61
C THR A 166 -0.49 22.01 5.54
N PRO A 167 -0.11 21.95 6.83
CA PRO A 167 -0.72 21.04 7.80
C PRO A 167 -2.23 21.30 7.93
N LEU A 168 -3.03 20.25 7.75
CA LEU A 168 -4.49 20.29 7.89
C LEU A 168 -4.94 19.67 9.21
N ALA A 169 -4.37 18.51 9.54
CA ALA A 169 -4.74 17.68 10.70
C ALA A 169 -3.69 16.61 10.98
N GLU A 170 -4.02 15.63 11.82
CA GLU A 170 -3.26 14.38 11.98
C GLU A 170 -4.07 13.16 11.51
N VAL A 171 -3.37 12.10 11.10
CA VAL A 171 -3.96 10.80 10.77
C VAL A 171 -4.69 10.24 12.01
N GLY A 172 -5.93 9.76 11.82
CA GLY A 172 -6.79 9.28 12.91
C GLY A 172 -7.39 7.90 12.67
N LEU A 173 -8.47 7.62 13.41
CA LEU A 173 -9.26 6.38 13.39
C LEU A 173 -10.77 6.69 13.50
N SER A 174 -11.21 7.84 13.00
CA SER A 174 -12.61 8.25 13.12
C SER A 174 -13.45 7.82 11.91
N GLY A 175 -14.74 7.54 12.12
CA GLY A 175 -15.64 7.14 11.04
C GLY A 175 -15.58 5.64 10.73
N ASN A 176 -15.68 5.28 9.45
CA ASN A 176 -15.71 3.89 8.98
C ASN A 176 -14.29 3.30 8.85
N THR A 177 -13.61 3.07 9.98
CA THR A 177 -12.18 2.68 9.98
C THR A 177 -11.90 1.42 10.79
N GLU A 178 -10.95 0.62 10.33
CA GLU A 178 -10.45 -0.57 11.05
C GLU A 178 -9.00 -0.44 11.52
N PHE A 179 -8.28 0.57 11.03
CA PHE A 179 -6.87 0.84 11.28
C PHE A 179 -6.59 2.33 11.09
N PRO A 180 -5.53 2.89 11.69
CA PRO A 180 -5.24 4.32 11.58
C PRO A 180 -4.77 4.69 10.17
N HIS A 181 -5.48 5.58 9.50
CA HIS A 181 -5.17 6.05 8.15
C HIS A 181 -5.83 7.39 7.84
N VAL A 182 -5.36 8.05 6.78
CA VAL A 182 -6.13 9.09 6.08
C VAL A 182 -6.61 8.50 4.76
N ASP A 183 -7.92 8.59 4.52
CA ASP A 183 -8.52 8.37 3.20
C ASP A 183 -8.46 9.69 2.43
N PHE A 184 -7.73 9.69 1.33
CA PHE A 184 -7.58 10.83 0.44
C PHE A 184 -8.42 10.62 -0.82
N GLY A 185 -9.42 11.48 -1.02
CA GLY A 185 -10.27 11.47 -2.20
C GLY A 185 -10.13 12.74 -3.03
N ILE A 186 -10.33 12.63 -4.34
CA ILE A 186 -10.44 13.78 -5.26
C ILE A 186 -11.74 13.71 -6.04
N ARG A 187 -12.38 14.86 -6.25
CA ARG A 187 -13.60 15.02 -7.03
C ARG A 187 -13.49 16.16 -8.03
N HIS A 188 -14.22 16.04 -9.12
CA HIS A 188 -14.46 17.11 -10.09
C HIS A 188 -15.95 17.15 -10.39
N ASP A 189 -16.61 18.28 -10.16
CA ASP A 189 -18.06 18.47 -10.34
C ASP A 189 -18.91 17.39 -9.62
N GLY A 190 -18.43 16.91 -8.47
CA GLY A 190 -19.09 15.89 -7.66
C GLY A 190 -18.75 14.44 -8.04
N HIS A 191 -18.07 14.22 -9.16
CA HIS A 191 -17.63 12.90 -9.61
C HIS A 191 -16.31 12.51 -8.96
N THR A 192 -16.19 11.26 -8.48
CA THR A 192 -14.95 10.77 -7.84
C THR A 192 -13.94 10.41 -8.91
N LEU A 193 -12.69 10.84 -8.75
CA LEU A 193 -11.60 10.45 -9.64
C LEU A 193 -10.59 9.58 -8.92
N ASP A 194 -9.93 8.73 -9.68
CA ASP A 194 -8.74 8.04 -9.24
C ASP A 194 -7.50 8.94 -9.46
N PRO A 195 -6.77 9.34 -8.41
CA PRO A 195 -5.60 10.20 -8.55
C PRO A 195 -4.43 9.51 -9.30
N TYR A 196 -4.43 8.17 -9.39
CA TYR A 196 -3.44 7.39 -10.15
C TYR A 196 -3.71 7.35 -11.65
N THR A 197 -4.92 7.70 -12.10
CA THR A 197 -5.26 7.65 -13.54
C THR A 197 -5.82 8.95 -14.09
N GLY A 198 -6.33 9.82 -13.21
CA GLY A 198 -7.10 11.01 -13.58
C GLY A 198 -8.47 10.69 -14.19
N LYS A 199 -8.92 9.43 -14.14
CA LYS A 199 -10.22 9.00 -14.66
C LYS A 199 -11.27 9.03 -13.56
N GLU A 200 -12.52 9.24 -13.96
CA GLU A 200 -13.68 9.06 -13.09
C GLU A 200 -13.83 7.59 -12.70
N ALA A 201 -14.05 7.32 -11.42
CA ALA A 201 -14.27 5.98 -10.88
C ALA A 201 -15.75 5.58 -11.00
N GLY A 202 -16.01 4.28 -11.25
CA GLY A 202 -17.37 3.75 -11.27
C GLY A 202 -18.19 4.09 -12.52
N THR A 203 -17.54 4.44 -13.64
CA THR A 203 -18.20 4.68 -14.93
C THR A 203 -18.65 3.39 -15.64
N GLY A 204 -18.25 2.21 -15.12
CA GLY A 204 -18.47 0.92 -15.76
C GLY A 204 -17.50 0.64 -16.91
N GLU A 205 -16.56 1.54 -17.18
CA GLU A 205 -15.41 1.26 -18.04
C GLU A 205 -14.40 0.43 -17.24
N ALA A 206 -14.04 -0.75 -17.76
CA ALA A 206 -13.00 -1.56 -17.14
C ALA A 206 -11.70 -0.74 -17.05
N PRO A 207 -10.96 -0.81 -15.93
CA PRO A 207 -9.68 -0.12 -15.82
C PRO A 207 -8.78 -0.53 -16.99
N SER A 208 -8.19 0.47 -17.64
CA SER A 208 -7.06 0.22 -18.54
C SER A 208 -5.90 -0.21 -17.65
N CYS A 209 -5.79 -1.52 -17.40
CA CYS A 209 -4.73 -2.08 -16.59
C CYS A 209 -3.41 -1.51 -17.14
N ALA A 210 -2.67 -0.76 -16.32
CA ALA A 210 -1.32 -0.31 -16.67
C ALA A 210 -0.38 -1.50 -17.02
N VAL A 211 -0.86 -2.72 -16.82
CA VAL A 211 -0.24 -4.03 -16.95
C VAL A 211 -0.97 -4.95 -17.94
N ASP A 212 -1.39 -4.45 -19.11
CA ASP A 212 -1.92 -5.26 -20.24
C ASP A 212 -0.91 -6.32 -20.80
N GLN A 213 0.12 -6.72 -20.05
CA GLN A 213 1.12 -7.73 -20.41
C GLN A 213 1.50 -8.64 -19.23
N GLY A 214 0.55 -9.40 -18.66
CA GLY A 214 0.88 -10.52 -17.76
C GLY A 214 1.75 -10.16 -16.55
N ALA A 215 1.65 -8.91 -16.09
CA ALA A 215 2.61 -8.25 -15.21
C ALA A 215 1.92 -7.70 -13.94
N ALA A 216 0.97 -8.43 -13.37
CA ALA A 216 0.32 -8.08 -12.09
C ALA A 216 1.29 -8.02 -10.88
N ASP A 217 2.60 -8.12 -11.14
CA ASP A 217 3.65 -8.55 -10.21
C ASP A 217 4.83 -7.57 -10.15
N HIS A 218 4.85 -6.50 -10.95
CA HIS A 218 5.97 -5.56 -10.92
C HIS A 218 5.72 -4.41 -9.95
N GLU A 219 6.54 -4.35 -8.89
CA GLU A 219 6.68 -3.21 -7.96
C GLU A 219 7.10 -1.90 -8.68
N ASP A 220 7.46 -1.99 -9.96
CA ASP A 220 7.91 -0.89 -10.82
C ASP A 220 6.90 -0.49 -11.91
N ALA A 221 5.63 -0.91 -11.82
CA ALA A 221 4.62 -0.54 -12.81
C ALA A 221 4.53 1.00 -12.92
N PRO A 222 4.83 1.60 -14.10
CA PRO A 222 4.85 3.04 -14.24
C PRO A 222 3.44 3.59 -14.05
N MET A 223 3.34 4.69 -13.30
CA MET A 223 2.09 5.40 -13.11
C MET A 223 1.50 5.80 -14.47
N PRO A 224 0.20 5.59 -14.72
CA PRO A 224 -0.46 5.99 -15.97
C PRO A 224 -0.21 7.45 -16.32
N ALA A 225 -0.10 7.76 -17.62
CA ALA A 225 0.20 9.12 -18.09
C ALA A 225 -0.80 10.19 -17.58
N GLY A 226 -2.06 9.80 -17.33
CA GLY A 226 -3.13 10.67 -16.82
C GLY A 226 -3.16 10.89 -15.30
N THR A 227 -2.21 10.35 -14.53
CA THR A 227 -2.20 10.57 -13.07
C THR A 227 -2.10 12.04 -12.68
N LEU A 228 -2.80 12.38 -11.60
CA LEU A 228 -2.86 13.73 -11.01
C LEU A 228 -1.69 14.00 -10.05
N TRP A 229 -0.94 12.97 -9.66
CA TRP A 229 0.23 13.14 -8.80
C TRP A 229 1.36 13.88 -9.51
N SER A 230 2.08 14.74 -8.78
CA SER A 230 3.28 15.40 -9.26
C SER A 230 4.42 14.40 -9.53
N ASP A 231 5.41 14.80 -10.32
CA ASP A 231 6.60 13.95 -10.56
C ASP A 231 7.34 13.58 -9.27
N THR A 232 7.27 14.45 -8.24
CA THR A 232 7.86 14.19 -6.93
C THR A 232 7.05 13.14 -6.17
N ALA A 233 5.72 13.29 -6.11
CA ALA A 233 4.85 12.33 -5.46
C ALA A 233 4.92 10.95 -6.11
N ARG A 234 4.90 10.88 -7.46
CA ARG A 234 5.00 9.61 -8.22
C ARG A 234 6.22 8.77 -7.86
N ARG A 235 7.36 9.40 -7.54
CA ARG A 235 8.59 8.67 -7.12
C ARG A 235 8.43 7.93 -5.80
N THR A 236 7.46 8.32 -4.97
CA THR A 236 7.18 7.69 -3.68
C THR A 236 5.92 6.82 -3.69
N LEU A 237 5.02 7.04 -4.66
CA LEU A 237 3.72 6.37 -4.78
C LEU A 237 3.72 5.26 -5.84
N ALA A 238 4.87 4.66 -6.12
CA ALA A 238 4.92 3.47 -6.96
C ALA A 238 4.00 2.38 -6.39
N TYR A 239 3.32 1.65 -7.28
CA TYR A 239 2.36 0.64 -6.88
C TYR A 239 3.07 -0.51 -6.15
N ARG A 240 2.65 -0.78 -4.91
CA ARG A 240 3.17 -1.89 -4.10
C ARG A 240 2.07 -2.89 -3.81
N PRO A 241 2.04 -4.06 -4.48
CA PRO A 241 0.99 -5.07 -4.29
C PRO A 241 1.12 -5.78 -2.93
N SER A 242 2.24 -5.61 -2.23
CA SER A 242 2.48 -6.16 -0.90
C SER A 242 3.49 -5.30 -0.12
N ALA A 243 3.37 -5.28 1.20
CA ALA A 243 4.31 -4.58 2.07
C ALA A 243 4.34 -5.18 3.48
N LEU A 244 5.49 -5.06 4.16
CA LEU A 244 5.61 -5.37 5.59
C LEU A 244 5.13 -4.18 6.42
N LEU A 245 3.96 -4.31 7.05
CA LEU A 245 3.39 -3.28 7.91
C LEU A 245 4.13 -3.20 9.26
N GLY A 246 4.55 -4.34 9.81
CA GLY A 246 5.29 -4.39 11.06
C GLY A 246 5.86 -5.77 11.33
N ALA A 247 6.93 -5.85 12.11
CA ALA A 247 7.48 -7.10 12.62
C ALA A 247 8.32 -6.86 13.86
N GLY A 248 8.44 -7.88 14.70
CA GLY A 248 9.23 -7.78 15.90
C GLY A 248 9.22 -9.02 16.76
N LEU A 249 9.64 -8.82 18.01
CA LEU A 249 9.59 -9.83 19.05
C LEU A 249 8.55 -9.44 20.11
N ALA A 250 8.07 -10.43 20.85
CA ALA A 250 7.17 -10.29 21.98
C ALA A 250 7.67 -11.13 23.17
N PRO A 251 7.41 -10.71 24.43
CA PRO A 251 7.79 -11.50 25.61
C PRO A 251 6.84 -12.69 25.87
N GLU A 252 5.82 -12.84 25.02
CA GLU A 252 4.76 -13.84 25.06
C GLU A 252 4.40 -14.31 23.65
N ALA A 253 3.49 -15.29 23.55
CA ALA A 253 2.89 -15.65 22.26
C ALA A 253 2.23 -14.41 21.62
N PRO A 254 2.61 -14.02 20.40
CA PRO A 254 2.24 -12.72 19.86
C PRO A 254 0.77 -12.67 19.45
N LYS A 255 0.10 -11.59 19.84
CA LYS A 255 -1.30 -11.28 19.53
C LYS A 255 -1.39 -10.10 18.56
N ALA A 256 -2.24 -10.21 17.54
CA ALA A 256 -2.37 -9.20 16.49
C ALA A 256 -2.87 -7.86 17.04
N GLU A 257 -3.78 -7.90 18.01
CA GLU A 257 -4.38 -6.71 18.62
C GLU A 257 -3.31 -5.91 19.38
N VAL A 258 -2.48 -6.59 20.16
CA VAL A 258 -1.36 -5.96 20.89
C VAL A 258 -0.33 -5.38 19.92
N ALA A 259 -0.04 -6.06 18.82
CA ALA A 259 0.88 -5.55 17.80
C ALA A 259 0.34 -4.29 17.12
N ARG A 260 -0.94 -4.28 16.73
CA ARG A 260 -1.63 -3.14 16.11
C ARG A 260 -1.83 -1.97 17.06
N ASP A 261 -1.83 -2.22 18.36
CA ASP A 261 -1.79 -1.17 19.38
C ASP A 261 -0.38 -0.60 19.58
N GLY A 262 0.66 -1.18 18.95
CA GLY A 262 2.08 -0.82 19.15
C GLY A 262 2.70 -1.42 20.42
N GLY A 263 2.03 -2.36 21.08
CA GLY A 263 2.45 -2.90 22.39
C GLY A 263 3.77 -3.68 22.38
N TYR A 264 4.25 -4.10 21.22
CA TYR A 264 5.57 -4.75 21.06
C TYR A 264 6.67 -3.80 20.58
N GLY A 265 6.36 -2.53 20.33
CA GLY A 265 7.29 -1.50 19.87
C GLY A 265 7.85 -0.63 20.99
N GLY A 266 8.85 0.19 20.67
CA GLY A 266 9.26 1.35 21.48
C GLY A 266 9.99 1.09 22.80
N LYS A 267 10.02 -0.16 23.32
CA LYS A 267 10.70 -0.51 24.57
C LYS A 267 11.56 -1.77 24.41
N PRO A 268 12.73 -1.83 25.06
CA PRO A 268 13.50 -3.07 25.12
C PRO A 268 12.69 -4.19 25.77
N LEU A 269 12.81 -5.40 25.23
CA LEU A 269 12.17 -6.58 25.80
C LEU A 269 12.99 -7.12 26.99
N PRO A 270 12.33 -7.65 28.02
CA PRO A 270 13.03 -8.18 29.18
C PRO A 270 13.77 -9.48 28.82
N ALA A 271 15.06 -9.55 29.13
CA ALA A 271 15.91 -10.71 28.86
C ALA A 271 15.46 -11.98 29.61
N ASN A 272 14.70 -11.84 30.71
CA ASN A 272 14.13 -12.96 31.44
C ASN A 272 12.79 -13.47 30.86
N ALA A 273 12.35 -12.98 29.69
CA ALA A 273 11.14 -13.47 29.03
C ALA A 273 11.17 -15.01 28.91
N PRO A 274 10.05 -15.70 29.23
CA PRO A 274 9.99 -17.16 29.22
C PRO A 274 10.09 -17.74 27.80
N THR A 275 9.60 -16.99 26.82
CA THR A 275 9.59 -17.30 25.39
C THR A 275 9.95 -16.04 24.61
N LEU A 276 10.36 -16.17 23.35
CA LEU A 276 10.35 -15.06 22.41
C LEU A 276 9.29 -15.33 21.35
N GLY A 277 8.16 -14.63 21.45
CA GLY A 277 7.23 -14.53 20.35
C GLY A 277 7.90 -13.79 19.19
N VAL A 278 7.69 -14.25 17.97
CA VAL A 278 8.15 -13.62 16.74
C VAL A 278 6.93 -13.35 15.90
N TRP A 279 6.78 -12.12 15.42
CA TRP A 279 5.60 -11.74 14.67
C TRP A 279 5.91 -10.88 13.47
N ALA A 280 5.02 -10.93 12.50
CA ALA A 280 5.00 -10.05 11.34
C ALA A 280 3.55 -9.77 10.94
N GLU A 281 3.26 -8.54 10.55
CA GLU A 281 2.02 -8.15 9.88
C GLU A 281 2.37 -7.59 8.51
N LEU A 282 1.71 -8.10 7.48
CA LEU A 282 1.91 -7.69 6.10
C LEU A 282 0.57 -7.45 5.42
N MET A 283 0.59 -6.63 4.37
CA MET A 283 -0.56 -6.40 3.50
C MET A 283 -0.37 -7.07 2.14
N GLY A 284 -1.49 -7.40 1.49
CA GLY A 284 -1.52 -7.79 0.09
C GLY A 284 -1.04 -9.22 -0.22
N GLY A 285 -1.05 -10.14 0.74
CA GLY A 285 -0.60 -11.54 0.53
C GLY A 285 -1.51 -12.36 -0.39
N ARG A 286 -0.94 -13.09 -1.37
CA ARG A 286 -1.65 -13.97 -2.32
C ARG A 286 -1.72 -15.38 -1.77
N LYS A 287 -2.79 -16.12 -2.14
CA LYS A 287 -2.86 -17.55 -1.84
C LYS A 287 -1.61 -18.26 -2.38
N GLY A 288 -0.93 -19.01 -1.53
CA GLY A 288 0.27 -19.76 -1.88
C GLY A 288 1.59 -18.99 -1.72
N ASP A 289 1.55 -17.67 -1.46
CA ASP A 289 2.76 -16.93 -1.10
C ASP A 289 3.40 -17.54 0.16
N ARG A 290 4.72 -17.54 0.22
CA ARG A 290 5.49 -18.08 1.35
C ARG A 290 6.07 -16.95 2.17
N VAL A 291 5.81 -16.98 3.47
CA VAL A 291 6.29 -15.98 4.42
C VAL A 291 7.27 -16.64 5.36
N THR A 292 8.55 -16.24 5.27
CA THR A 292 9.60 -16.70 6.17
C THR A 292 9.81 -15.67 7.29
N LEU A 293 9.79 -16.11 8.54
CA LEU A 293 10.25 -15.34 9.71
C LEU A 293 11.54 -15.97 10.25
N GLU A 294 12.62 -15.20 10.25
CA GLU A 294 13.92 -15.61 10.78
C GLU A 294 14.32 -14.71 11.95
N VAL A 295 14.83 -15.30 13.03
CA VAL A 295 15.37 -14.56 14.17
C VAL A 295 16.83 -14.86 14.34
N THR A 296 17.64 -13.81 14.43
CA THR A 296 19.08 -13.88 14.70
C THR A 296 19.39 -13.15 16.01
N GLY A 297 20.13 -13.83 16.89
CA GLY A 297 20.58 -13.27 18.17
C GLY A 297 21.73 -12.27 18.03
N PRO A 298 22.17 -11.66 19.14
CA PRO A 298 23.20 -10.63 19.15
C PRO A 298 24.59 -11.16 18.74
N ASP A 299 24.84 -12.46 18.92
CA ASP A 299 26.05 -13.16 18.48
C ASP A 299 26.04 -13.52 16.98
N GLY A 300 24.98 -13.15 16.25
CA GLY A 300 24.81 -13.48 14.84
C GLY A 300 24.30 -14.90 14.60
N ARG A 301 24.03 -15.70 15.64
CA ARG A 301 23.46 -17.04 15.47
C ARG A 301 21.97 -16.97 15.21
N ARG A 302 21.52 -17.76 14.24
CA ARG A 302 20.09 -17.94 13.96
C ARG A 302 19.45 -18.78 15.05
N LEU A 303 18.43 -18.22 15.68
CA LEU A 303 17.65 -18.86 16.74
C LEU A 303 16.44 -19.60 16.19
N SER A 304 15.82 -19.07 15.13
CA SER A 304 14.68 -19.71 14.48
C SER A 304 14.57 -19.31 13.01
N ARG A 305 13.95 -20.19 12.22
CA ARG A 305 13.46 -19.92 10.87
C ARG A 305 12.16 -20.68 10.70
N ASN A 306 11.06 -19.96 10.56
CA ASN A 306 9.74 -20.52 10.34
C ASN A 306 9.21 -20.03 9.00
N GLU A 307 8.47 -20.89 8.31
CA GLU A 307 7.86 -20.54 7.03
C GLU A 307 6.40 -20.99 7.02
N GLY A 308 5.52 -20.11 6.55
CA GLY A 308 4.10 -20.39 6.42
C GLY A 308 3.60 -19.98 5.04
N ALA A 309 2.65 -20.75 4.50
CA ALA A 309 1.94 -20.38 3.28
C ALA A 309 0.75 -19.47 3.61
N VAL A 310 0.51 -18.48 2.78
CA VAL A 310 -0.70 -17.66 2.82
C VAL A 310 -1.89 -18.51 2.35
N PRO A 311 -2.88 -18.79 3.22
CA PRO A 311 -3.91 -19.80 2.94
C PRO A 311 -4.96 -19.34 1.93
N ARG A 312 -5.18 -18.03 1.84
CA ARG A 312 -6.13 -17.37 0.95
C ARG A 312 -5.68 -15.92 0.70
N PRO A 313 -6.18 -15.25 -0.34
CA PRO A 313 -5.91 -13.82 -0.52
C PRO A 313 -6.33 -13.04 0.72
N LEU A 314 -5.42 -12.22 1.24
CA LEU A 314 -5.64 -11.44 2.45
C LEU A 314 -5.14 -10.01 2.25
N ALA A 315 -6.02 -9.04 2.54
CA ALA A 315 -5.65 -7.63 2.57
C ALA A 315 -4.62 -7.35 3.66
N VAL A 316 -4.78 -7.97 4.83
CA VAL A 316 -3.81 -7.95 5.95
C VAL A 316 -3.68 -9.37 6.50
N LEU A 317 -2.46 -9.76 6.80
CA LEU A 317 -2.14 -11.06 7.37
C LEU A 317 -1.13 -10.89 8.52
N PHE A 318 -1.49 -11.46 9.66
CA PHE A 318 -0.65 -11.53 10.85
C PHE A 318 -0.09 -12.95 10.99
N PHE A 319 1.23 -13.05 11.18
CA PHE A 319 1.95 -14.27 11.50
C PHE A 319 2.55 -14.17 12.89
N GLY A 320 2.46 -15.26 13.64
CA GLY A 320 3.05 -15.41 14.96
C GLY A 320 3.67 -16.79 15.13
N THR A 321 4.85 -16.85 15.72
CA THR A 321 5.50 -18.09 16.15
C THR A 321 6.25 -17.84 17.45
N GLU A 322 6.78 -18.89 18.07
CA GLU A 322 7.50 -18.80 19.32
C GLU A 322 8.86 -19.49 19.21
N VAL A 323 9.89 -18.83 19.73
CA VAL A 323 11.20 -19.43 19.94
C VAL A 323 11.27 -19.88 21.40
N LYS A 324 11.23 -21.19 21.60
CA LYS A 324 11.42 -21.78 22.92
C LYS A 324 12.87 -21.65 23.33
N LYS A 325 13.09 -21.26 24.59
CA LYS A 325 14.42 -21.20 25.19
C LYS A 325 14.97 -22.63 25.31
N GLN A 326 16.21 -22.84 24.86
CA GLN A 326 16.84 -24.17 24.83
C GLN A 326 17.45 -24.60 26.18
N ALA A 327 17.80 -23.65 27.04
CA ALA A 327 18.42 -23.90 28.34
C ALA A 327 17.91 -22.94 29.42
N ALA A 328 18.00 -23.31 30.70
CA ALA A 328 17.63 -22.43 31.79
C ALA A 328 18.52 -21.16 31.81
N GLY A 329 17.93 -19.98 32.02
CA GLY A 329 18.66 -18.70 32.07
C GLY A 329 17.93 -17.56 31.35
N SER A 330 18.55 -16.39 31.27
CA SER A 330 18.06 -15.24 30.48
C SER A 330 18.48 -15.36 29.02
N TRP A 331 17.72 -14.73 28.12
CA TRP A 331 18.16 -14.49 26.75
C TRP A 331 19.41 -13.59 26.78
N PRO A 332 20.42 -13.82 25.92
CA PRO A 332 21.54 -12.91 25.81
C PRO A 332 21.06 -11.48 25.56
N PRO A 333 21.43 -10.49 26.39
CA PRO A 333 21.02 -9.10 26.15
C PRO A 333 21.69 -8.56 24.89
N GLY A 334 21.05 -7.59 24.25
CA GLY A 334 21.55 -6.91 23.06
C GLY A 334 20.61 -6.96 21.85
N PRO A 335 21.13 -6.67 20.65
CA PRO A 335 20.31 -6.54 19.45
C PRO A 335 19.95 -7.89 18.84
N TYR A 336 18.66 -8.12 18.70
CA TYR A 336 18.10 -9.20 17.91
C TYR A 336 17.64 -8.66 16.56
N ARG A 337 17.72 -9.49 15.53
CA ARG A 337 17.22 -9.19 14.19
C ARG A 337 16.09 -10.13 13.84
N VAL A 338 14.95 -9.57 13.47
CA VAL A 338 13.80 -10.28 12.89
C VAL A 338 13.78 -9.98 11.40
N THR A 339 14.06 -10.99 10.58
CA THR A 339 14.05 -10.86 9.13
C THR A 339 12.80 -11.52 8.58
N VAL A 340 11.99 -10.75 7.86
CA VAL A 340 10.77 -11.23 7.20
C VAL A 340 11.02 -11.28 5.70
N THR A 341 10.61 -12.37 5.05
CA THR A 341 10.69 -12.51 3.60
C THR A 341 9.36 -13.00 3.07
N LEU A 342 8.78 -12.26 2.12
CA LEU A 342 7.63 -12.69 1.34
C LEU A 342 8.12 -13.19 -0.03
N ARG A 343 7.70 -14.40 -0.41
CA ARG A 343 7.97 -14.96 -1.73
C ARG A 343 6.69 -15.30 -2.48
N HIS A 344 6.67 -14.95 -3.76
CA HIS A 344 5.65 -15.39 -4.71
C HIS A 344 6.27 -16.47 -5.60
N GLY A 345 5.87 -17.73 -5.42
CA GLY A 345 6.62 -18.85 -6.00
C GLY A 345 8.08 -18.79 -5.54
N ASP A 346 9.01 -18.67 -6.48
CA ASP A 346 10.45 -18.58 -6.21
C ASP A 346 11.00 -17.15 -6.19
N GLU A 347 10.18 -16.17 -6.57
CA GLU A 347 10.53 -14.75 -6.54
C GLU A 347 10.43 -14.18 -5.12
N THR A 348 11.41 -13.35 -4.74
CA THR A 348 11.35 -12.61 -3.48
C THR A 348 10.68 -11.27 -3.74
N VAL A 349 9.46 -11.11 -3.22
CA VAL A 349 8.70 -9.86 -3.30
C VAL A 349 9.36 -8.81 -2.39
N PHE A 350 9.60 -9.17 -1.13
CA PHE A 350 10.41 -8.33 -0.25
C PHE A 350 11.21 -9.15 0.75
N ARG A 351 12.31 -8.58 1.22
CA ARG A 351 13.07 -9.05 2.38
C ARG A 351 13.42 -7.85 3.25
N GLU A 352 12.85 -7.79 4.45
CA GLU A 352 13.04 -6.70 5.37
C GLU A 352 13.52 -7.19 6.74
N GLU A 353 14.31 -6.36 7.40
CA GLU A 353 14.83 -6.64 8.73
C GLU A 353 14.32 -5.61 9.74
N ARG A 354 14.03 -6.07 10.95
CA ARG A 354 13.71 -5.24 12.11
C ARG A 354 14.64 -5.59 13.26
N ARG A 355 15.21 -4.56 13.89
CA ARG A 355 16.07 -4.70 15.06
C ARG A 355 15.26 -4.51 16.33
N VAL A 356 15.42 -5.42 17.29
CA VAL A 356 14.76 -5.38 18.59
C VAL A 356 15.82 -5.50 19.68
N GLU A 357 15.79 -4.63 20.68
CA GLU A 357 16.73 -4.67 21.81
C GLU A 357 16.15 -5.50 22.95
N LEU A 358 16.95 -6.42 23.50
CA LEU A 358 16.65 -7.13 24.74
C LEU A 358 17.58 -6.65 25.87
N ARG A 359 17.02 -6.45 27.07
CA ARG A 359 17.76 -5.95 28.25
C ARG A 359 17.48 -6.73 29.52
#